data_AF-A0A931YFK9-F1
#
_entry.id   AF-A0A931YFK9-F1
#
_cell.length_a   1.000
_cell.length_b   1.000
_cell.length_c   1.000
_cell.angle_alpha   90.00
_cell.angle_beta   90.00
_cell.angle_gamma   90.00
#
_symmetry.space_group_name_H-M   'P 1'
#
loop_
_entity.id
_entity.type
_entity.pdbx_description
1 polymer ?
#
loop_
_entity_poly.entity_id
_entity_poly.type
_entity_poly.pdbx_seq_one_letter_code
_entity_poly.pdbx_strand_id
1 'polypeptide(L)'
;MLTAILAWWTRHPWVVWWLTLVVLVFGLPDTTRLHPALRWIAAALWCASLVQGLRVTARRSVIKAGLIAAAVFLPDLAPMLAGGGARLLELSFGTAWSRTAIPAPIQLFTYAVGAAILTDYAARGLRRRGTARDDVPPRSPQGESRWLLQLKRLGRGLGMVGLVLLVSMASMSVKVEWAKRQTHTLCDDTAVGGAVAASEAKARNLGLIVWSLETRATEGRAQPATMMAWEGFMFARWTCSIEHADGTVLSKRTFFLD
;
A
#
# COMPACT_ATOMS: atom_id res chain seq x y z
N MET A 1 16.50 -15.65 -28.83
CA MET A 1 15.59 -16.11 -27.76
C MET A 1 14.89 -14.94 -27.06
N LEU A 2 15.62 -13.94 -26.52
CA LEU A 2 15.03 -12.79 -25.80
C LEU A 2 14.02 -11.96 -26.64
N THR A 3 14.33 -11.73 -27.92
CA THR A 3 13.46 -11.00 -28.86
C THR A 3 12.15 -11.72 -29.17
N ALA A 4 12.16 -13.06 -29.25
CA ALA A 4 10.94 -13.86 -29.44
C ALA A 4 10.04 -13.84 -28.20
N ILE A 5 10.65 -13.85 -27.00
CA ILE A 5 9.94 -13.72 -25.72
C ILE A 5 9.27 -12.34 -25.61
N LEU A 6 10.00 -11.26 -25.95
CA LEU A 6 9.45 -9.90 -25.95
C LEU A 6 8.35 -9.71 -27.00
N ALA A 7 8.49 -10.29 -28.20
CA ALA A 7 7.47 -10.27 -29.24
C ALA A 7 6.21 -11.05 -28.85
N TRP A 8 6.35 -12.16 -28.13
CA TRP A 8 5.20 -12.91 -27.60
C TRP A 8 4.54 -12.16 -26.43
N TRP A 9 5.33 -11.58 -25.52
CA TRP A 9 4.85 -10.75 -24.42
C TRP A 9 3.99 -9.57 -24.87
N THR A 10 4.45 -8.84 -25.89
CA THR A 10 3.71 -7.70 -26.45
C THR A 10 2.39 -8.12 -27.11
N ARG A 11 2.28 -9.35 -27.61
CA ARG A 11 1.05 -9.93 -28.17
C ARG A 11 0.11 -10.51 -27.11
N HIS A 12 0.63 -10.96 -25.96
CA HIS A 12 -0.14 -11.60 -24.90
C HIS A 12 0.06 -10.95 -23.52
N PRO A 13 -0.09 -9.62 -23.37
CA PRO A 13 0.22 -8.90 -22.13
C PRO A 13 -0.63 -9.38 -20.93
N TRP A 14 -1.79 -10.00 -21.20
CA TRP A 14 -2.68 -10.55 -20.18
C TRP A 14 -2.21 -11.89 -19.61
N VAL A 15 -1.56 -12.74 -20.40
CA VAL A 15 -0.98 -14.02 -19.92
C VAL A 15 0.19 -13.72 -19.00
N VAL A 16 1.02 -12.74 -19.38
CA VAL A 16 2.14 -12.24 -18.59
C VAL A 16 1.67 -11.65 -17.27
N TRP A 17 0.60 -10.84 -17.29
CA TRP A 17 0.01 -10.25 -16.09
C TRP A 17 -0.54 -11.32 -15.13
N TRP A 18 -1.25 -12.33 -15.64
CA TRP A 18 -1.72 -13.43 -14.78
C TRP A 18 -0.58 -14.30 -14.25
N LEU A 19 0.43 -14.62 -15.06
CA LEU A 19 1.59 -15.38 -14.60
C LEU A 19 2.38 -14.61 -13.53
N THR A 20 2.58 -13.30 -13.71
CA THR A 20 3.26 -12.46 -12.72
C THR A 20 2.41 -12.25 -11.47
N LEU A 21 1.09 -12.05 -11.59
CA LEU A 21 0.18 -11.99 -10.45
C LEU A 21 0.14 -13.31 -9.68
N VAL A 22 0.06 -14.45 -10.37
CA VAL A 22 0.05 -15.77 -9.73
C VAL A 22 1.37 -16.04 -9.01
N VAL A 23 2.51 -15.66 -9.62
CA VAL A 23 3.81 -15.77 -8.96
C VAL A 23 3.93 -14.82 -7.75
N LEU A 24 3.35 -13.62 -7.83
CA LEU A 24 3.44 -12.59 -6.78
C LEU A 24 2.44 -12.82 -5.63
N VAL A 25 1.27 -13.41 -5.92
CA VAL A 25 0.19 -13.69 -4.95
C VAL A 25 0.27 -15.10 -4.38
N PHE A 26 0.62 -16.11 -5.19
CA PHE A 26 0.63 -17.52 -4.80
C PHE A 26 2.02 -18.16 -4.81
N GLY A 27 3.01 -17.56 -5.46
CA GLY A 27 4.15 -18.30 -5.99
C GLY A 27 5.38 -18.45 -5.12
N LEU A 28 5.58 -17.69 -4.03
CA LEU A 28 6.84 -17.78 -3.30
C LEU A 28 6.62 -17.67 -1.78
N PRO A 29 6.44 -18.81 -1.08
CA PRO A 29 6.45 -18.85 0.38
C PRO A 29 7.76 -18.38 1.01
N ASP A 30 8.79 -18.02 0.22
CA ASP A 30 10.04 -17.47 0.73
C ASP A 30 10.66 -16.41 -0.22
N THR A 31 9.91 -15.33 -0.50
CA THR A 31 10.45 -14.19 -1.27
C THR A 31 11.65 -13.51 -0.61
N THR A 32 11.93 -13.82 0.66
CA THR A 32 13.07 -13.26 1.40
C THR A 32 14.43 -13.63 0.78
N ARG A 33 14.53 -14.77 0.07
CA ARG A 33 15.75 -15.25 -0.60
C ARG A 33 15.99 -14.67 -1.99
N LEU A 34 14.99 -14.02 -2.59
CA LEU A 34 15.16 -13.37 -3.89
C LEU A 34 16.01 -12.11 -3.74
N HIS A 35 17.03 -12.00 -4.58
CA HIS A 35 17.87 -10.81 -4.67
C HIS A 35 16.98 -9.55 -4.86
N PRO A 36 17.22 -8.44 -4.12
CA PRO A 36 16.37 -7.26 -4.14
C PRO A 36 16.10 -6.73 -5.56
N ALA A 37 17.13 -6.77 -6.42
CA ALA A 37 17.01 -6.35 -7.82
C ALA A 37 15.96 -7.14 -8.63
N LEU A 38 15.82 -8.45 -8.39
CA LEU A 38 14.82 -9.28 -9.09
C LEU A 38 13.39 -8.94 -8.65
N ARG A 39 13.19 -8.53 -7.40
CA ARG A 39 11.88 -8.05 -6.92
C ARG A 39 11.50 -6.75 -7.61
N TRP A 40 12.45 -5.82 -7.75
CA TRP A 40 12.25 -4.57 -8.48
C TRP A 40 11.96 -4.80 -9.97
N ILE A 41 12.69 -5.71 -10.61
CA ILE A 41 12.45 -6.08 -12.01
C ILE A 41 11.05 -6.70 -12.16
N ALA A 42 10.65 -7.63 -11.28
CA ALA A 42 9.31 -8.22 -11.34
C ALA A 42 8.19 -7.18 -11.13
N ALA A 43 8.36 -6.25 -10.19
CA ALA A 43 7.41 -5.16 -9.96
C ALA A 43 7.32 -4.20 -11.16
N ALA A 44 8.46 -3.84 -11.75
CA ALA A 44 8.52 -3.00 -12.95
C ALA A 44 7.86 -3.68 -14.16
N LEU A 45 8.10 -4.99 -14.35
CA LEU A 45 7.49 -5.77 -15.42
C LEU A 45 5.98 -5.97 -15.22
N TRP A 46 5.54 -6.17 -13.98
CA TRP A 46 4.11 -6.21 -13.64
C TRP A 46 3.43 -4.87 -13.98
N CYS A 47 4.03 -3.74 -13.60
CA CYS A 47 3.51 -2.41 -13.91
C CYS A 47 3.52 -2.10 -15.41
N ALA A 48 4.57 -2.50 -16.13
CA ALA A 48 4.62 -2.36 -17.58
C ALA A 48 3.48 -3.17 -18.25
N SER A 49 3.24 -4.40 -17.81
CA SER A 49 2.14 -5.24 -18.32
C SER A 49 0.75 -4.67 -17.99
N LEU A 50 0.61 -4.04 -16.82
CA LEU A 50 -0.61 -3.33 -16.41
C LEU A 50 -0.90 -2.15 -17.34
N VAL A 51 0.08 -1.26 -17.54
CA VAL A 51 -0.04 -0.09 -18.41
C VAL A 51 -0.35 -0.51 -19.86
N GLN A 52 0.28 -1.59 -20.32
CA GLN A 52 0.07 -2.12 -21.66
C GLN A 52 -1.34 -2.76 -21.80
N GLY A 53 -1.79 -3.51 -20.80
CA GLY A 53 -3.15 -4.07 -20.76
C GLY A 53 -4.26 -3.02 -20.70
N LEU A 54 -4.01 -1.90 -20.02
CA LEU A 54 -4.93 -0.76 -19.91
C LEU A 54 -5.07 0.03 -21.22
N ARG A 55 -4.04 0.00 -22.09
CA ARG A 55 -4.10 0.62 -23.43
C ARG A 55 -4.96 -0.16 -24.41
N VAL A 56 -5.10 -1.48 -24.24
CA VAL A 56 -5.71 -2.35 -25.26
C VAL A 56 -7.23 -2.52 -25.11
N THR A 57 -7.83 -2.31 -23.92
CA THR A 57 -9.30 -2.46 -23.76
C THR A 57 -9.93 -1.53 -22.71
N ALA A 58 -10.53 -0.42 -23.15
CA ALA A 58 -11.10 0.64 -22.29
C ALA A 58 -12.31 0.22 -21.41
N ARG A 59 -13.02 -0.87 -21.75
CA ARG A 59 -14.19 -1.33 -20.99
C ARG A 59 -13.86 -2.42 -19.97
N ARG A 60 -12.79 -3.19 -20.22
CA ARG A 60 -12.27 -4.21 -19.30
C ARG A 60 -11.27 -3.61 -18.30
N SER A 61 -10.67 -2.46 -18.61
CA SER A 61 -9.76 -1.72 -17.72
C SER A 61 -10.42 -1.20 -16.45
N VAL A 62 -11.68 -0.76 -16.50
CA VAL A 62 -12.40 -0.25 -15.30
C VAL A 62 -12.69 -1.35 -14.29
N ILE A 63 -13.21 -2.50 -14.75
CA ILE A 63 -13.46 -3.66 -13.88
C ILE A 63 -12.13 -4.16 -13.28
N LYS A 64 -11.05 -4.16 -14.07
CA LYS A 64 -9.72 -4.55 -13.60
C LYS A 64 -9.14 -3.56 -12.60
N ALA A 65 -9.26 -2.26 -12.82
CA ALA A 65 -8.84 -1.24 -11.86
C ALA A 65 -9.62 -1.37 -10.54
N GLY A 66 -10.93 -1.67 -10.62
CA GLY A 66 -11.77 -1.96 -9.47
C GLY A 66 -11.33 -3.23 -8.72
N LEU A 67 -11.01 -4.31 -9.43
CA LEU A 67 -10.51 -5.56 -8.83
C LEU A 67 -9.11 -5.40 -8.24
N ILE A 68 -8.25 -4.57 -8.82
CA ILE A 68 -6.92 -4.26 -8.29
C ILE A 68 -7.04 -3.38 -7.06
N ALA A 69 -7.87 -2.34 -7.09
CA ALA A 69 -8.18 -1.56 -5.90
C ALA A 69 -8.76 -2.47 -4.82
N ALA A 70 -9.73 -3.33 -5.16
CA ALA A 70 -10.25 -4.32 -4.21
C ALA A 70 -9.13 -5.22 -3.68
N ALA A 71 -8.26 -5.80 -4.51
CA ALA A 71 -7.18 -6.68 -4.03
C ALA A 71 -6.11 -5.97 -3.20
N VAL A 72 -5.82 -4.70 -3.48
CA VAL A 72 -4.86 -3.87 -2.74
C VAL A 72 -5.44 -3.36 -1.42
N PHE A 73 -6.73 -3.00 -1.40
CA PHE A 73 -7.38 -2.38 -0.24
C PHE A 73 -8.20 -3.37 0.61
N LEU A 74 -8.65 -4.54 0.08
CA LEU A 74 -9.36 -5.56 0.86
C LEU A 74 -8.57 -6.04 2.07
N PRO A 75 -7.25 -6.28 1.99
CA PRO A 75 -6.49 -6.75 3.15
C PRO A 75 -6.48 -5.73 4.30
N ASP A 76 -6.42 -4.44 3.98
CA ASP A 76 -6.49 -3.35 4.96
C ASP A 76 -7.93 -3.14 5.51
N LEU A 77 -8.95 -3.51 4.73
CA LEU A 77 -10.37 -3.41 5.10
C LEU A 77 -10.93 -4.68 5.76
N ALA A 78 -10.30 -5.84 5.58
CA ALA A 78 -10.75 -7.13 6.11
C ALA A 78 -10.86 -7.15 7.65
N PRO A 79 -9.93 -6.55 8.43
CA PRO A 79 -10.07 -6.44 9.88
C PRO A 79 -11.25 -5.54 10.28
N MET A 80 -11.62 -4.56 9.44
CA MET A 80 -12.75 -3.65 9.69
C MET A 80 -14.10 -4.29 9.38
N LEU A 81 -14.17 -5.19 8.39
CA LEU A 81 -15.41 -5.89 8.01
C LEU A 81 -15.73 -7.09 8.91
N ALA A 82 -14.72 -7.64 9.61
CA ALA A 82 -14.85 -8.83 10.45
C ALA A 82 -15.27 -8.53 11.91
N GLY A 83 -16.09 -7.50 12.12
CA GLY A 83 -16.71 -7.22 13.41
C GLY A 83 -17.61 -8.38 13.86
N GLY A 84 -17.05 -9.34 14.61
CA GLY A 84 -17.80 -10.38 15.32
C GLY A 84 -17.29 -11.83 15.22
N GLY A 85 -16.26 -12.16 14.44
CA GLY A 85 -15.84 -13.56 14.32
C GLY A 85 -14.54 -13.80 13.57
N ALA A 86 -13.40 -13.33 14.10
CA ALA A 86 -12.14 -13.28 13.36
C ALA A 86 -11.04 -14.27 13.82
N ARG A 87 -11.34 -15.33 14.59
CA ARG A 87 -10.30 -16.29 15.00
C ARG A 87 -9.78 -17.19 13.86
N LEU A 88 -10.51 -17.34 12.76
CA LEU A 88 -10.12 -18.20 11.63
C LEU A 88 -9.37 -17.45 10.50
N LEU A 89 -9.54 -16.13 10.38
CA LEU A 89 -8.82 -15.32 9.37
C LEU A 89 -7.48 -14.77 9.88
N GLU A 90 -7.33 -14.54 11.19
CA GLU A 90 -6.04 -14.16 11.80
C GLU A 90 -4.95 -15.22 11.58
N LEU A 91 -5.31 -16.52 11.62
CA LEU A 91 -4.35 -17.62 11.48
C LEU A 91 -3.85 -17.82 10.03
N SER A 92 -4.59 -17.35 9.02
CA SER A 92 -4.21 -17.54 7.61
C SER A 92 -3.56 -16.31 6.98
N PHE A 93 -3.84 -15.09 7.44
CA PHE A 93 -3.35 -13.86 6.81
C PHE A 93 -2.52 -12.94 7.73
N GLY A 94 -2.64 -13.03 9.06
CA GLY A 94 -2.04 -12.05 9.99
C GLY A 94 -0.53 -12.16 10.18
N THR A 95 0.04 -13.36 10.07
CA THR A 95 1.48 -13.60 10.32
C THR A 95 2.34 -13.51 9.07
N ALA A 96 1.77 -13.75 7.88
CA ALA A 96 2.51 -13.69 6.61
C ALA A 96 2.70 -12.24 6.12
N TRP A 97 1.71 -11.36 6.32
CA TRP A 97 1.73 -10.03 5.72
C TRP A 97 2.37 -8.94 6.59
N SER A 98 2.35 -9.04 7.92
CA SER A 98 3.09 -8.11 8.80
C SER A 98 4.61 -8.18 8.63
N ARG A 99 5.13 -9.33 8.13
CA ARG A 99 6.56 -9.49 7.79
C ARG A 99 6.90 -9.00 6.38
N THR A 100 5.93 -8.91 5.49
CA THR A 100 6.08 -8.34 4.16
C THR A 100 5.51 -6.94 4.16
N ALA A 101 6.18 -6.01 4.85
CA ALA A 101 5.99 -4.59 4.58
C ALA A 101 6.16 -4.42 3.06
N ILE A 102 5.08 -4.22 2.33
CA ILE A 102 5.15 -3.66 0.99
C ILE A 102 5.90 -2.34 1.21
N PRO A 103 7.15 -2.19 0.74
CA PRO A 103 7.95 -1.02 1.05
C PRO A 103 7.12 0.21 0.67
N ALA A 104 7.08 1.24 1.52
CA ALA A 104 6.39 2.50 1.22
C ALA A 104 6.62 3.00 -0.23
N PRO A 105 7.81 2.80 -0.86
CA PRO A 105 8.02 3.05 -2.28
C PRO A 105 7.07 2.32 -3.25
N ILE A 106 6.69 1.06 -2.99
CA ILE A 106 5.79 0.29 -3.85
C ILE A 106 4.35 0.80 -3.73
N GLN A 107 3.91 1.18 -2.52
CA GLN A 107 2.62 1.84 -2.34
C GLN A 107 2.60 3.21 -3.06
N LEU A 108 3.63 4.03 -2.85
CA LEU A 108 3.76 5.33 -3.51
C LEU A 108 3.79 5.19 -5.04
N PHE A 109 4.50 4.19 -5.55
CA PHE A 109 4.56 3.87 -6.97
C PHE A 109 3.21 3.39 -7.50
N THR A 110 2.48 2.56 -6.76
CA THR A 110 1.13 2.11 -7.14
C THR A 110 0.16 3.30 -7.21
N TYR A 111 0.22 4.23 -6.26
CA TYR A 111 -0.55 5.47 -6.30
C TYR A 111 -0.16 6.37 -7.46
N ALA A 112 1.15 6.57 -7.70
CA ALA A 112 1.65 7.39 -8.79
C ALA A 112 1.26 6.83 -10.17
N VAL A 113 1.38 5.51 -10.36
CA VAL A 113 0.95 4.81 -11.58
C VAL A 113 -0.56 4.90 -11.74
N GLY A 114 -1.34 4.68 -10.67
CA GLY A 114 -2.80 4.85 -10.68
C GLY A 114 -3.23 6.26 -11.08
N ALA A 115 -2.61 7.28 -10.50
CA ALA A 115 -2.85 8.68 -10.83
C ALA A 115 -2.48 8.99 -12.28
N ALA A 116 -1.31 8.54 -12.76
CA ALA A 116 -0.87 8.75 -14.14
C ALA A 116 -1.82 8.10 -15.16
N ILE A 117 -2.33 6.89 -14.87
CA ILE A 117 -3.34 6.22 -15.71
C ILE A 117 -4.63 7.03 -15.75
N LEU A 118 -5.12 7.51 -14.61
CA LEU A 118 -6.32 8.33 -14.53
C LEU A 118 -6.16 9.64 -15.32
N THR A 119 -5.01 10.30 -15.20
CA THR A 119 -4.70 11.54 -15.93
C THR A 119 -4.61 11.32 -17.44
N ASP A 120 -3.97 10.23 -17.90
CA ASP A 120 -3.92 9.89 -19.34
C ASP A 120 -5.32 9.58 -19.89
N TYR A 121 -6.15 8.87 -19.13
CA TYR A 121 -7.54 8.63 -19.51
C TYR A 121 -8.35 9.93 -19.60
N ALA A 122 -8.19 10.85 -18.66
CA ALA A 122 -8.82 12.16 -18.69
C ALA A 122 -8.35 12.97 -19.93
N ALA A 123 -7.04 13.02 -20.18
CA ALA A 123 -6.45 13.72 -21.32
C ALA A 123 -6.90 13.15 -22.67
N ARG A 124 -7.02 11.83 -22.82
CA ARG A 124 -7.58 11.20 -24.03
C ARG A 124 -9.06 11.52 -24.21
N GLY A 125 -9.82 11.58 -23.11
CA GLY A 125 -11.22 12.02 -23.13
C GLY A 125 -11.36 13.45 -23.66
N LEU A 126 -10.46 14.35 -23.25
CA LEU A 126 -10.44 15.74 -23.72
C LEU A 126 -9.99 15.85 -25.19
N ARG A 127 -8.94 15.12 -25.62
CA ARG A 127 -8.47 15.16 -27.02
C ARG A 127 -9.50 14.70 -28.03
N ARG A 128 -10.29 13.66 -27.71
CA ARG A 128 -11.38 13.21 -28.59
C ARG A 128 -12.49 14.25 -28.76
N ARG A 129 -12.59 15.24 -27.87
CA ARG A 129 -13.55 16.35 -28.01
C ARG A 129 -13.03 17.45 -28.94
N GLY A 130 -11.72 17.69 -28.96
CA GLY A 130 -11.12 18.74 -29.79
C GLY A 130 -11.15 18.41 -31.28
N THR A 131 -10.97 17.15 -31.66
CA THR A 131 -10.88 16.74 -33.08
C THR A 131 -12.23 16.47 -33.76
N ALA A 132 -13.35 16.60 -33.04
CA ALA A 132 -14.68 16.28 -33.58
C ALA A 132 -15.46 17.51 -34.05
N ARG A 133 -14.84 18.70 -34.11
CA ARG A 133 -15.59 19.97 -34.17
C ARG A 133 -15.66 20.68 -35.53
N ASP A 134 -14.85 20.35 -36.54
CA ASP A 134 -14.71 21.32 -37.64
C ASP A 134 -15.35 20.99 -39.01
N ASP A 135 -15.72 19.74 -39.35
CA ASP A 135 -16.13 19.45 -40.75
C ASP A 135 -17.47 18.71 -40.98
N VAL A 136 -18.32 18.51 -39.96
CA VAL A 136 -19.61 17.81 -40.15
C VAL A 136 -20.80 18.76 -39.91
N PRO A 137 -21.64 19.04 -40.93
CA PRO A 137 -22.77 19.93 -40.77
C PRO A 137 -23.76 19.37 -39.73
N PRO A 138 -24.35 20.24 -38.89
CA PRO A 138 -25.19 19.82 -37.78
C PRO A 138 -26.45 19.13 -38.29
N ARG A 139 -26.56 17.81 -38.06
CA ARG A 139 -27.85 17.11 -38.17
C ARG A 139 -28.79 17.58 -37.05
N SER A 140 -30.04 17.79 -37.44
CA SER A 140 -31.20 18.32 -36.70
C SER A 140 -31.43 17.74 -35.28
N PRO A 141 -32.24 18.42 -34.44
CA PRO A 141 -32.18 18.36 -32.98
C PRO A 141 -32.84 17.09 -32.42
N GLN A 142 -32.13 15.97 -32.42
CA GLN A 142 -32.26 14.92 -31.41
C GLN A 142 -31.17 15.10 -30.32
N GLY A 143 -30.85 16.37 -30.05
CA GLY A 143 -29.60 16.85 -29.46
C GLY A 143 -29.46 16.78 -27.94
N GLU A 144 -30.50 16.41 -27.19
CA GLU A 144 -30.43 16.45 -25.72
C GLU A 144 -29.84 15.19 -25.06
N SER A 145 -29.91 14.03 -25.72
CA SER A 145 -29.53 12.77 -25.06
C SER A 145 -28.01 12.56 -24.95
N ARG A 146 -27.22 13.07 -25.91
CA ARG A 146 -25.77 12.81 -25.97
C ARG A 146 -24.96 13.58 -24.94
N TRP A 147 -25.30 14.84 -24.66
CA TRP A 147 -24.58 15.63 -23.67
C TRP A 147 -24.86 15.13 -22.24
N LEU A 148 -26.11 14.75 -21.94
CA LEU A 148 -26.49 14.10 -20.68
C LEU A 148 -25.73 12.78 -20.46
N LEU A 149 -25.58 11.95 -21.50
CA LEU A 149 -24.78 10.72 -21.43
C LEU A 149 -23.29 11.00 -21.16
N GLN A 150 -22.72 12.08 -21.71
CA GLN A 150 -21.34 12.48 -21.44
C GLN A 150 -21.16 13.01 -20.01
N LEU A 151 -22.07 13.84 -19.51
CA LEU A 151 -22.04 14.32 -18.13
C LEU A 151 -22.18 13.16 -17.13
N LYS A 152 -23.07 12.20 -17.39
CA LYS A 152 -23.20 10.98 -16.56
C LYS A 152 -21.92 10.16 -16.52
N ARG A 153 -21.17 10.07 -17.65
CA ARG A 153 -19.88 9.36 -17.67
C ARG A 153 -18.78 10.12 -16.93
N LEU A 154 -18.70 11.44 -17.09
CA LEU A 154 -17.75 12.27 -16.35
C LEU A 154 -18.03 12.24 -14.84
N GLY A 155 -19.30 12.36 -14.45
CA GLY A 155 -19.71 12.29 -13.04
C GLY A 155 -19.36 10.95 -12.40
N ARG A 156 -19.50 9.82 -13.13
CA ARG A 156 -19.05 8.50 -12.64
C ARG A 156 -17.53 8.42 -12.49
N GLY A 157 -16.77 8.99 -13.44
CA GLY A 157 -15.31 9.02 -13.36
C GLY A 157 -14.82 9.83 -12.16
N LEU A 158 -15.32 11.06 -12.02
CA LEU A 158 -15.02 11.93 -10.88
C LEU A 158 -15.47 11.32 -9.55
N GLY A 159 -16.65 10.68 -9.52
CA GLY A 159 -17.14 9.97 -8.35
C GLY A 159 -16.25 8.81 -7.92
N MET A 160 -15.72 8.02 -8.87
CA MET A 160 -14.77 6.94 -8.55
C MET A 160 -13.44 7.49 -8.04
N VAL A 161 -12.90 8.54 -8.64
CA VAL A 161 -11.65 9.17 -8.16
C VAL A 161 -11.84 9.73 -6.76
N GLY A 162 -12.95 10.44 -6.51
CA GLY A 162 -13.30 10.96 -5.19
C GLY A 162 -13.43 9.83 -4.15
N LEU A 163 -14.08 8.73 -4.51
CA LEU A 163 -14.21 7.57 -3.62
C LEU A 163 -12.85 6.94 -3.29
N VAL A 164 -11.97 6.75 -4.27
CA VAL A 164 -10.63 6.18 -4.05
C VAL A 164 -9.82 7.08 -3.13
N LEU A 165 -9.86 8.41 -3.34
CA LEU A 165 -9.17 9.36 -2.46
C LEU A 165 -9.73 9.31 -1.04
N LEU A 166 -11.05 9.26 -0.89
CA LEU A 166 -11.70 9.20 0.42
C LEU A 166 -11.36 7.91 1.18
N VAL A 167 -11.41 6.75 0.51
CA VAL A 167 -11.00 5.46 1.11
C VAL A 167 -9.51 5.48 1.47
N SER A 168 -8.67 6.09 0.62
CA SER A 168 -7.23 6.20 0.88
C SER A 168 -6.94 7.10 2.09
N MET A 169 -7.63 8.25 2.22
CA MET A 169 -7.47 9.12 3.40
C MET A 169 -7.98 8.43 4.67
N ALA A 170 -9.12 7.75 4.59
CA ALA A 170 -9.68 7.00 5.72
C ALA A 170 -8.74 5.88 6.18
N SER A 171 -8.14 5.12 5.26
CA SER A 171 -7.19 4.05 5.61
C SER A 171 -5.94 4.59 6.31
N MET A 172 -5.45 5.77 5.91
CA MET A 172 -4.34 6.43 6.60
C MET A 172 -4.68 6.80 8.04
N SER A 173 -5.84 7.43 8.27
CA SER A 173 -6.28 7.79 9.63
C SER A 173 -6.43 6.56 10.54
N VAL A 174 -7.00 5.48 10.01
CA VAL A 174 -7.14 4.21 10.73
C VAL A 174 -5.78 3.62 11.10
N LYS A 175 -4.82 3.64 10.15
CA LYS A 175 -3.47 3.12 10.40
C LYS A 175 -2.72 3.93 11.47
N VAL A 176 -2.82 5.25 11.44
CA VAL A 176 -2.20 6.12 12.46
C VAL A 176 -2.80 5.86 13.85
N GLU A 177 -4.12 5.72 13.96
CA GLU A 177 -4.78 5.44 15.24
C GLU A 177 -4.49 4.02 15.74
N TRP A 178 -4.33 3.05 14.83
CA TRP A 178 -3.87 1.71 15.19
C TRP A 178 -2.43 1.75 15.73
N ALA A 179 -1.50 2.43 15.04
CA ALA A 179 -0.11 2.57 15.48
C ALA A 179 -0.03 3.24 16.87
N LYS A 180 -0.80 4.32 17.07
CA LYS A 180 -0.93 4.98 18.38
C LYS A 180 -1.34 3.99 19.47
N ARG A 181 -2.41 3.21 19.25
CA ARG A 181 -2.90 2.24 20.23
C ARG A 181 -1.90 1.13 20.55
N GLN A 182 -1.20 0.59 19.55
CA GLN A 182 -0.18 -0.45 19.79
C GLN A 182 1.01 0.10 20.58
N THR A 183 1.51 1.27 20.19
CA THR A 183 2.62 1.92 20.88
C THR A 183 2.25 2.30 22.32
N HIS A 184 1.06 2.82 22.57
CA HIS A 184 0.57 3.08 23.92
C HIS A 184 0.41 1.81 24.73
N THR A 185 -0.21 0.76 24.18
CA THR A 185 -0.34 -0.55 24.85
C THR A 185 1.03 -1.09 25.28
N LEU A 186 2.05 -1.03 24.41
CA LEU A 186 3.41 -1.42 24.78
C LEU A 186 3.93 -0.56 25.93
N CYS A 187 3.89 0.76 25.77
CA CYS A 187 4.50 1.67 26.73
C CYS A 187 3.80 1.62 28.08
N ASP A 188 2.48 1.49 28.15
CA ASP A 188 1.73 1.41 29.41
C ASP A 188 2.06 0.10 30.15
N ASP A 189 2.15 -1.01 29.43
CA ASP A 189 2.39 -2.33 30.02
C ASP A 189 3.87 -2.62 30.36
N THR A 190 4.82 -1.88 29.79
CA THR A 190 6.24 -2.00 30.17
C THR A 190 6.46 -1.45 31.58
N ALA A 191 6.78 -2.28 32.55
CA ALA A 191 7.09 -1.84 33.91
C ALA A 191 8.54 -1.33 34.02
N VAL A 192 8.75 -0.20 34.71
CA VAL A 192 10.09 0.22 35.14
C VAL A 192 10.60 -0.77 36.18
N GLY A 193 11.85 -1.23 36.05
CA GLY A 193 12.40 -2.37 36.80
C GLY A 193 12.09 -3.74 36.19
N GLY A 194 11.26 -3.80 35.14
CA GLY A 194 10.98 -5.03 34.41
C GLY A 194 12.10 -5.46 33.46
N ALA A 195 12.05 -6.70 33.00
CA ALA A 195 13.00 -7.21 32.02
C ALA A 195 12.76 -6.61 30.62
N VAL A 196 13.81 -6.08 29.99
CA VAL A 196 13.74 -5.50 28.64
C VAL A 196 13.32 -6.54 27.59
N ALA A 197 13.77 -7.78 27.74
CA ALA A 197 13.43 -8.88 26.83
C ALA A 197 11.92 -9.16 26.78
N ALA A 198 11.20 -8.99 27.90
CA ALA A 198 9.75 -9.13 27.94
C ALA A 198 9.06 -8.00 27.15
N SER A 199 9.58 -6.78 27.24
CA SER A 199 9.09 -5.63 26.46
C SER A 199 9.37 -5.79 24.97
N GLU A 200 10.55 -6.29 24.60
CA GLU A 200 10.90 -6.59 23.20
C GLU A 200 9.97 -7.66 22.60
N ALA A 201 9.79 -8.78 23.31
CA ALA A 201 8.90 -9.84 22.87
C ALA A 201 7.46 -9.33 22.68
N LYS A 202 6.99 -8.50 23.61
CA LYS A 202 5.68 -7.85 23.52
C LYS A 202 5.58 -6.91 22.32
N ALA A 203 6.58 -6.06 22.10
CA ALA A 203 6.60 -5.15 20.96
C ALA A 203 6.47 -5.91 19.63
N ARG A 204 7.22 -7.01 19.47
CA ARG A 204 7.12 -7.89 18.29
C ARG A 204 5.75 -8.56 18.17
N ASN A 205 5.14 -8.98 19.29
CA ASN A 205 3.79 -9.55 19.29
C ASN A 205 2.71 -8.54 18.91
N LEU A 206 2.89 -7.26 19.25
CA LEU A 206 2.00 -6.16 18.83
C LEU A 206 2.25 -5.72 17.37
N GLY A 207 3.21 -6.34 16.68
CA GLY A 207 3.56 -6.01 15.30
C GLY A 207 4.36 -4.71 15.15
N LEU A 208 4.98 -4.22 16.23
CA LEU A 208 5.82 -3.02 16.20
C LEU A 208 7.21 -3.33 15.66
N ILE A 209 7.80 -2.35 14.96
CA ILE A 209 9.20 -2.42 14.51
C ILE A 209 10.10 -2.08 15.69
N VAL A 210 10.96 -3.01 16.08
CA VAL A 210 11.90 -2.82 17.20
C VAL A 210 13.30 -2.51 16.69
N TRP A 211 13.89 -1.46 17.24
CA TRP A 211 15.28 -1.08 17.01
C TRP A 211 15.97 -0.85 18.36
N SER A 212 17.19 -1.36 18.51
CA SER A 212 17.98 -1.23 19.74
C SER A 212 19.27 -0.49 19.46
N LEU A 213 19.54 0.53 20.28
CA LEU A 213 20.80 1.24 20.37
C LEU A 213 21.56 0.73 21.60
N GLU A 214 22.75 0.18 21.37
CA GLU A 214 23.63 -0.22 22.46
C GLU A 214 24.16 0.98 23.24
N THR A 215 24.54 0.72 24.48
CA THR A 215 25.16 1.67 25.41
C THR A 215 26.36 2.33 24.74
N ARG A 216 26.35 3.67 24.61
CA ARG A 216 27.51 4.43 24.16
C ARG A 216 28.07 5.25 25.32
N ALA A 217 29.36 5.10 25.57
CA ALA A 217 30.11 6.05 26.39
C ALA A 217 30.40 7.27 25.51
N THR A 218 29.76 8.40 25.82
CA THR A 218 30.05 9.67 25.14
C THR A 218 30.61 10.62 26.20
N GLU A 219 31.85 11.08 26.02
CA GLU A 219 32.48 12.10 26.86
C GLU A 219 32.45 11.79 28.38
N GLY A 220 32.73 10.55 28.75
CA GLY A 220 32.81 10.14 30.17
C GLY A 220 31.46 9.96 30.86
N ARG A 221 30.32 10.09 30.16
CA ARG A 221 29.01 9.69 30.66
C ARG A 221 28.52 8.44 29.92
N ALA A 222 28.19 7.40 30.69
CA ALA A 222 27.54 6.22 30.14
C ALA A 222 26.08 6.56 29.83
N GLN A 223 25.69 6.57 28.54
CA GLN A 223 24.29 6.66 28.16
C GLN A 223 23.67 5.27 28.20
N PRO A 224 22.52 5.08 28.87
CA PRO A 224 21.84 3.78 28.90
C PRO A 224 21.48 3.31 27.49
N ALA A 225 21.46 1.99 27.29
CA ALA A 225 20.99 1.42 26.04
C ALA A 225 19.52 1.79 25.83
N THR A 226 19.11 1.98 24.59
CA THR A 226 17.75 2.41 24.25
C THR A 226 17.12 1.46 23.26
N MET A 227 15.99 0.88 23.63
CA MET A 227 15.12 0.15 22.71
C MET A 227 13.99 1.07 22.26
N MET A 228 13.82 1.23 20.95
CA MET A 228 12.71 1.95 20.35
C MET A 228 11.80 0.95 19.64
N ALA A 229 10.53 0.96 20.02
CA ALA A 229 9.48 0.25 19.30
C ALA A 229 8.57 1.28 18.64
N TRP A 230 8.36 1.17 17.34
CA TRP A 230 7.59 2.16 16.60
C TRP A 230 6.76 1.55 15.48
N GLU A 231 5.75 2.31 15.08
CA GLU A 231 4.92 2.03 13.91
C GLU A 231 4.27 3.33 13.42
N GLY A 232 3.75 3.33 12.19
CA GLY A 232 3.04 4.50 11.68
C GLY A 232 3.00 4.57 10.15
N PHE A 233 2.65 5.74 9.63
CA PHE A 233 2.61 5.98 8.20
C PHE A 233 3.35 7.26 7.81
N MET A 234 4.40 7.12 7.00
CA MET A 234 5.28 8.20 6.53
C MET A 234 5.69 9.19 7.63
N PHE A 235 4.88 10.25 7.79
CA PHE A 235 5.06 11.41 8.66
C PHE A 235 4.34 11.30 10.00
N ALA A 236 3.46 10.31 10.23
CA ALA A 236 2.80 10.14 11.52
C ALA A 236 3.28 8.84 12.15
N ARG A 237 4.33 8.92 12.98
CA ARG A 237 4.92 7.75 13.66
C ARG A 237 4.80 7.89 15.16
N TRP A 238 4.33 6.82 15.78
CA TRP A 238 4.26 6.70 17.23
C TRP A 238 5.37 5.76 17.69
N THR A 239 6.20 6.25 18.61
CA THR A 239 7.35 5.51 19.13
C THR A 239 7.24 5.38 20.65
N CYS A 240 7.54 4.21 21.17
CA CYS A 240 7.80 3.97 22.59
C CYS A 240 9.30 3.72 22.73
N SER A 241 9.99 4.63 23.41
CA SER A 241 11.41 4.53 23.74
C SER A 241 11.54 4.00 25.15
N ILE A 242 12.36 2.96 25.31
CA ILE A 242 12.61 2.28 26.58
C ILE A 242 14.12 2.32 26.82
N GLU A 243 14.54 3.11 27.81
CA GLU A 243 15.92 3.13 28.27
C GLU A 243 16.14 1.96 29.22
N HIS A 244 17.24 1.23 29.06
CA HIS A 244 17.56 0.06 29.86
C HIS A 244 19.07 -0.04 30.16
N ALA A 245 19.39 -0.67 31.27
CA ALA A 245 20.74 -1.09 31.64
C ALA A 245 20.67 -2.49 32.24
N ASP A 246 21.67 -3.32 31.94
CA ASP A 246 21.77 -4.69 32.49
C ASP A 246 20.48 -5.51 32.30
N GLY A 247 19.84 -5.36 31.13
CA GLY A 247 18.60 -6.05 30.79
C GLY A 247 17.35 -5.55 31.53
N THR A 248 17.45 -4.49 32.31
CA THR A 248 16.36 -3.94 33.13
C THR A 248 15.91 -2.58 32.63
N VAL A 249 14.60 -2.37 32.56
CA VAL A 249 14.00 -1.10 32.12
C VAL A 249 14.22 -0.02 33.18
N LEU A 250 14.86 1.08 32.79
CA LEU A 250 15.10 2.24 33.63
C LEU A 250 14.04 3.32 33.43
N SER A 251 13.68 3.59 32.18
CA SER A 251 12.69 4.62 31.86
C SER A 251 11.94 4.26 30.57
N LYS A 252 10.75 4.82 30.40
CA LYS A 252 9.93 4.66 29.19
C LYS A 252 9.29 5.99 28.83
N ARG A 253 9.22 6.31 27.53
CA ARG A 253 8.59 7.52 27.01
C ARG A 253 7.95 7.26 25.66
N THR A 254 6.77 7.83 25.45
CA THR A 254 6.11 7.88 24.15
C THR A 254 6.46 9.18 23.42
N PHE A 255 6.71 9.07 22.13
CA PHE A 255 6.95 10.19 21.23
C PHE A 255 6.07 10.08 19.99
N PHE A 256 5.66 11.23 19.47
CA PHE A 256 5.02 11.35 18.17
C PHE A 256 5.96 12.15 17.27
N LEU A 257 6.28 11.59 16.11
CA LEU A 257 7.03 12.26 15.05
C LEU A 257 6.02 12.63 13.96
N ASP A 258 5.93 13.93 13.67
CA ASP A 258 5.10 14.55 12.63
C ASP A 258 5.87 14.90 11.34
#